data_AF-A0A9W7NDV1-F1
#
_entry.id   AF-A0A9W7NDV1-F1
#
_cell.length_a   1.000
_cell.length_b   1.000
_cell.length_c   1.000
_cell.angle_alpha   90.00
_cell.angle_beta   90.00
_cell.angle_gamma   90.00
#
_symmetry.space_group_name_H-M   'P 1'
#
loop_
_entity.id
_entity.type
_entity.pdbx_description
1 polymer ?
#
loop_
_entity_poly.entity_id
_entity_poly.type
_entity_poly.pdbx_seq_one_letter_code
_entity_poly.pdbx_strand_id
1 'polypeptide(L)'
;MAGAIITNQKYEIAVLDEVKRQVEQPPTVLADFGSTKFVRRPVTTEGLEHRLSYIKAPPPTAFDLWTTSGAVDEYDVRWAKAMIAHHQGALDMAREYNTDPNGENSFLRTMNYDIVQDQTYEIGLLESVVDRYPGDASAIKLDPSMVHGMSMHGAHGTMDHGAMGHDQMDHGPTGHRQMGHKGMGH
;
A
#
# COMPACT_ATOMS: atom_id res chain seq x y z
N MET A 1 -7.99 -23.66 -1.18
CA MET A 1 -8.02 -22.49 -0.26
C MET A 1 -6.77 -21.62 -0.37
N ALA A 2 -5.59 -22.06 0.09
CA ALA A 2 -4.37 -21.22 0.14
C ALA A 2 -3.98 -20.57 -1.20
N GLY A 3 -4.19 -21.26 -2.33
CA GLY A 3 -3.90 -20.71 -3.66
C GLY A 3 -4.74 -19.49 -4.05
N ALA A 4 -6.00 -19.39 -3.58
CA ALA A 4 -6.85 -18.23 -3.86
C ALA A 4 -6.40 -17.01 -3.03
N ILE A 5 -6.15 -17.22 -1.74
CA ILE A 5 -5.61 -16.20 -0.81
C ILE A 5 -4.29 -15.63 -1.38
N ILE A 6 -3.36 -16.50 -1.76
CA ILE A 6 -2.06 -16.07 -2.31
C ILE A 6 -2.24 -15.29 -3.62
N THR A 7 -3.17 -15.71 -4.48
CA THR A 7 -3.44 -15.01 -5.75
C THR A 7 -3.98 -13.61 -5.50
N ASN A 8 -4.94 -13.46 -4.58
CA ASN A 8 -5.54 -12.18 -4.23
C ASN A 8 -4.50 -11.24 -3.59
N GLN A 9 -3.70 -11.72 -2.63
CA GLN A 9 -2.65 -10.95 -1.97
C GLN A 9 -1.56 -10.47 -2.96
N LYS A 10 -1.11 -11.35 -3.88
CA LYS A 10 -0.14 -10.97 -4.92
C LYS A 10 -0.68 -9.90 -5.86
N TYR A 11 -1.97 -9.95 -6.16
CA TYR A 11 -2.62 -8.92 -6.96
C TYR A 11 -2.61 -7.58 -6.22
N GLU A 12 -3.02 -7.55 -4.95
CA GLU A 12 -3.03 -6.32 -4.14
C GLU A 12 -1.65 -5.66 -4.11
N ILE A 13 -0.58 -6.43 -3.91
CA ILE A 13 0.80 -5.94 -3.95
C ILE A 13 1.14 -5.33 -5.31
N ALA A 14 0.82 -6.02 -6.41
CA ALA A 14 1.12 -5.53 -7.76
C ALA A 14 0.40 -4.21 -8.10
N VAL A 15 -0.83 -4.04 -7.61
CA VAL A 15 -1.58 -2.79 -7.77
C VAL A 15 -0.94 -1.66 -6.98
N LEU A 16 -0.60 -1.90 -5.71
CA LEU A 16 0.03 -0.89 -4.86
C LEU A 16 1.42 -0.51 -5.37
N ASP A 17 2.18 -1.45 -5.92
CA ASP A 17 3.47 -1.18 -6.57
C ASP A 17 3.31 -0.26 -7.79
N GLU A 18 2.27 -0.47 -8.61
CA GLU A 18 1.99 0.41 -9.75
C GLU A 18 1.51 1.80 -9.29
N VAL A 19 0.66 1.87 -8.26
CA VAL A 19 0.24 3.16 -7.67
C VAL A 19 1.46 3.92 -7.15
N LYS A 20 2.34 3.25 -6.39
CA LYS A 20 3.59 3.82 -5.90
C LYS A 20 4.45 4.34 -7.06
N ARG A 21 4.64 3.53 -8.11
CA ARG A 21 5.39 3.91 -9.31
C ARG A 21 4.81 5.14 -10.00
N GLN A 22 3.49 5.36 -9.95
CA GLN A 22 2.86 6.56 -10.51
C GLN A 22 3.05 7.78 -9.62
N VAL A 23 2.89 7.63 -8.30
CA VAL A 23 3.12 8.71 -7.34
C VAL A 23 4.58 9.20 -7.35
N GLU A 24 5.53 8.29 -7.55
CA GLU A 24 6.96 8.61 -7.60
C GLU A 24 7.41 9.24 -8.93
N GLN A 25 6.57 9.25 -9.97
CA GLN A 25 6.94 9.84 -11.26
C GLN A 25 7.00 11.37 -11.20
N PRO A 26 8.02 11.99 -11.84
CA PRO A 26 8.14 13.45 -11.86
C PRO A 26 6.95 14.09 -12.59
N PRO A 27 6.52 15.30 -12.18
CA PRO A 27 5.44 16.03 -12.85
C PRO A 27 5.79 16.26 -14.33
N THR A 28 4.83 16.03 -15.22
CA THR A 28 4.97 16.42 -16.63
C THR A 28 4.64 17.88 -16.79
N VAL A 29 5.56 18.70 -17.31
CA VAL A 29 5.29 20.10 -17.61
C VAL A 29 4.41 20.18 -18.86
N LEU A 30 3.18 20.67 -18.71
CA LEU A 30 2.24 20.86 -19.82
C LEU A 30 2.45 22.21 -20.52
N ALA A 31 2.79 23.25 -19.75
CA ALA A 31 3.16 24.56 -20.27
C ALA A 31 4.09 25.28 -19.30
N ASP A 32 5.07 26.00 -19.82
CA ASP A 32 6.03 26.80 -19.06
C ASP A 32 5.95 28.26 -19.51
N PHE A 33 5.49 29.13 -18.62
CA PHE A 33 5.36 30.58 -18.86
C PHE A 33 6.47 31.36 -18.13
N GLY A 34 7.59 30.72 -17.81
CA GLY A 34 8.72 31.31 -17.10
C GLY A 34 8.47 31.42 -15.60
N SER A 35 7.61 32.35 -15.17
CA SER A 35 7.27 32.55 -13.76
C SER A 35 6.20 31.58 -13.24
N THR A 36 5.48 30.90 -14.14
CA THR A 36 4.42 29.93 -13.81
C THR A 36 4.56 28.70 -14.67
N LYS A 37 4.58 27.51 -14.06
CA LYS A 37 4.56 26.22 -14.78
C LYS A 37 3.24 25.53 -14.53
N PHE A 38 2.53 25.20 -15.60
CA PHE A 38 1.41 24.27 -15.56
C PHE A 38 1.97 22.86 -15.65
N VAL A 39 1.78 22.07 -14.60
CA VAL A 39 2.27 20.69 -14.52
C VAL A 39 1.12 19.72 -14.32
N ARG A 40 1.19 18.56 -14.97
CA ARG A 40 0.36 17.40 -14.71
C ARG A 40 1.15 16.45 -13.81
N ARG A 41 0.62 16.19 -12.62
CA ARG A 41 1.09 15.07 -11.79
C ARG A 41 0.17 13.88 -12.02
N PRO A 42 0.70 12.68 -12.35
CA PRO A 42 -0.07 11.45 -12.26
C PRO A 42 -0.26 11.10 -10.77
N VAL A 43 -1.10 11.87 -10.09
CA VAL A 43 -1.64 11.51 -8.74
C VAL A 43 -2.96 10.76 -8.86
N THR A 44 -3.55 10.74 -10.06
CA THR A 44 -4.80 10.06 -10.32
C THR A 44 -4.50 8.65 -10.80
N THR A 45 -5.18 7.70 -10.17
CA THR A 45 -5.34 6.32 -10.65
C THR A 45 -6.18 6.25 -11.92
N GLU A 46 -6.66 7.38 -12.45
CA GLU A 46 -7.40 7.47 -13.72
C GLU A 46 -6.64 6.80 -14.86
N GLY A 47 -7.24 5.74 -15.41
CA GLY A 47 -6.70 4.90 -16.46
C GLY A 47 -6.06 3.59 -15.98
N LEU A 48 -5.83 3.40 -14.67
CA LEU A 48 -5.44 2.10 -14.13
C LEU A 48 -6.62 1.13 -14.13
N GLU A 49 -7.83 1.61 -13.90
CA GLU A 49 -9.06 0.82 -13.93
C GLU A 49 -9.29 0.10 -15.27
N HIS A 50 -8.80 0.67 -16.38
CA HIS A 50 -8.91 0.06 -17.71
C HIS A 50 -7.72 -0.88 -18.04
N ARG A 51 -6.54 -0.63 -17.48
CA ARG A 51 -5.31 -1.40 -17.78
C ARG A 51 -5.20 -2.68 -16.97
N LEU A 52 -5.76 -2.68 -15.77
CA LEU A 52 -5.89 -3.84 -14.92
C LEU A 52 -7.29 -4.43 -15.14
N SER A 53 -7.51 -5.06 -16.30
CA SER A 53 -8.71 -5.88 -16.49
C SER A 53 -8.67 -7.02 -15.48
N TYR A 54 -9.46 -6.82 -14.43
CA TYR A 54 -9.37 -7.51 -13.17
C TYR A 54 -10.11 -8.83 -13.19
N ILE A 55 -9.42 -9.92 -12.91
CA ILE A 55 -10.05 -11.21 -12.60
C ILE A 55 -9.54 -11.62 -11.22
N LYS A 56 -10.24 -11.20 -10.16
CA LYS A 56 -10.07 -11.79 -8.82
C LYS A 56 -10.28 -13.29 -8.91
N ALA A 57 -9.54 -14.05 -8.11
CA ALA A 57 -10.02 -15.37 -7.78
C ALA A 57 -11.23 -15.20 -6.85
N PRO A 58 -12.39 -15.84 -7.13
CA PRO A 58 -13.47 -15.86 -6.15
C PRO A 58 -12.92 -16.44 -4.84
N PRO A 59 -13.31 -15.88 -3.69
CA PRO A 59 -12.82 -16.38 -2.43
C PRO A 59 -13.22 -17.86 -2.25
N PRO A 60 -12.38 -18.68 -1.60
CA PRO A 60 -12.64 -20.11 -1.46
C PRO A 60 -13.94 -20.36 -0.69
N THR A 61 -14.87 -21.11 -1.26
CA THR A 61 -16.17 -21.36 -0.64
C THR A 61 -16.09 -22.39 0.50
N ALA A 62 -17.15 -22.48 1.31
CA ALA A 62 -17.30 -23.56 2.29
C ALA A 62 -17.26 -24.96 1.62
N PHE A 63 -17.67 -25.06 0.35
CA PHE A 63 -17.56 -26.29 -0.43
C PHE A 63 -16.10 -26.62 -0.79
N ASP A 64 -15.28 -25.61 -1.08
CA ASP A 64 -13.84 -25.78 -1.30
C ASP A 64 -13.12 -26.28 -0.04
N LEU A 65 -13.56 -25.83 1.14
CA LEU A 65 -13.08 -26.36 2.42
C LEU A 65 -13.50 -27.81 2.64
N TRP A 66 -14.75 -28.15 2.33
CA TRP A 66 -15.28 -29.51 2.51
C TRP A 66 -14.61 -30.53 1.57
N THR A 67 -14.29 -30.13 0.34
CA THR A 67 -13.65 -30.98 -0.67
C THR A 67 -12.13 -31.07 -0.49
N THR A 68 -11.50 -30.09 0.16
CA THR A 68 -10.11 -30.18 0.63
C THR A 68 -10.06 -31.02 1.91
N SER A 69 -10.49 -32.28 1.82
CA SER A 69 -10.58 -33.19 2.96
C SER A 69 -9.20 -33.79 3.28
N GLY A 70 -8.61 -33.32 4.38
CA GLY A 70 -7.40 -33.88 5.00
C GLY A 70 -7.42 -33.56 6.50
N ALA A 71 -6.71 -34.36 7.30
CA ALA A 71 -6.54 -34.02 8.71
C ALA A 71 -5.72 -32.72 8.81
N VAL A 72 -6.25 -31.73 9.56
CA VAL A 72 -5.53 -30.49 9.85
C VAL A 72 -4.41 -30.80 10.83
N ASP A 73 -3.19 -30.35 10.54
CA ASP A 73 -2.03 -30.53 11.41
C ASP A 73 -1.60 -29.21 12.09
N GLU A 74 -0.57 -29.28 12.95
CA GLU A 74 -0.05 -28.09 13.63
C GLU A 74 0.52 -27.03 12.68
N TYR A 75 1.05 -27.45 11.52
CA TYR A 75 1.60 -26.54 10.54
C TYR A 75 0.48 -25.73 9.86
N ASP A 76 -0.62 -26.40 9.50
CA ASP A 76 -1.82 -25.75 8.99
C ASP A 76 -2.37 -24.72 9.98
N VAL A 77 -2.43 -25.06 11.28
CA VAL A 77 -2.87 -24.12 12.33
C VAL A 77 -1.92 -22.93 12.46
N ARG A 78 -0.59 -23.14 12.43
CA ARG A 78 0.38 -22.03 12.46
C ARG A 78 0.20 -21.11 11.26
N TRP A 79 0.04 -21.67 10.07
CA TRP A 79 -0.18 -20.89 8.85
C TRP A 79 -1.50 -20.13 8.91
N ALA A 80 -2.59 -20.77 9.33
CA ALA A 80 -3.90 -20.15 9.43
C ALA A 80 -3.90 -18.98 10.43
N LYS A 81 -3.31 -19.17 11.62
CA LYS A 81 -3.14 -18.10 12.61
C LYS A 81 -2.29 -16.93 12.09
N ALA A 82 -1.22 -17.22 11.34
CA ALA A 82 -0.38 -16.18 10.73
C ALA A 82 -1.19 -15.33 9.74
N MET A 83 -1.99 -15.99 8.89
CA MET A 83 -2.81 -15.32 7.88
C MET A 83 -3.96 -14.54 8.50
N ILE A 84 -4.60 -15.04 9.57
CA ILE A 84 -5.61 -14.28 10.32
C ILE A 84 -5.01 -12.97 10.84
N ALA A 85 -3.83 -13.03 11.49
CA ALA A 85 -3.15 -11.84 11.98
C ALA A 85 -2.78 -10.86 10.83
N HIS A 86 -2.26 -11.39 9.72
CA HIS A 86 -1.96 -10.61 8.51
C HIS A 86 -3.21 -9.95 7.90
N HIS A 87 -4.36 -10.63 7.92
CA HIS A 87 -5.57 -10.06 7.35
C HIS A 87 -6.14 -8.99 8.28
N GLN A 88 -6.10 -9.20 9.59
CA GLN A 88 -6.64 -8.23 10.55
C GLN A 88 -5.98 -6.85 10.43
N GLY A 89 -4.65 -6.77 10.37
CA GLY A 89 -4.00 -5.47 10.20
C GLY A 89 -4.18 -4.85 8.80
N ALA A 90 -4.43 -5.65 7.76
CA ALA A 90 -4.83 -5.12 6.46
C ALA A 90 -6.25 -4.53 6.49
N LEU A 91 -7.18 -5.17 7.20
CA LEU A 91 -8.52 -4.62 7.48
C LEU A 91 -8.41 -3.28 8.22
N ASP A 92 -7.53 -3.19 9.23
CA ASP A 92 -7.35 -1.99 10.03
C ASP A 92 -6.82 -0.83 9.14
N MET A 93 -5.77 -1.06 8.34
CA MET A 93 -5.22 -0.06 7.41
C MET A 93 -6.25 0.38 6.35
N ALA A 94 -6.98 -0.56 5.75
CA ALA A 94 -7.97 -0.26 4.72
C ALA A 94 -9.13 0.58 5.27
N ARG A 95 -9.58 0.28 6.50
CA ARG A 95 -10.60 1.07 7.19
C ARG A 95 -10.09 2.45 7.55
N GLU A 96 -8.88 2.55 8.11
CA GLU A 96 -8.25 3.82 8.48
C GLU A 96 -8.17 4.76 7.28
N TYR A 97 -7.61 4.30 6.15
CA TYR A 97 -7.53 5.09 4.92
C TYR A 97 -8.90 5.59 4.46
N ASN A 98 -9.93 4.73 4.48
CA ASN A 98 -11.26 5.09 4.03
C ASN A 98 -11.96 6.10 4.96
N THR A 99 -11.56 6.16 6.23
CA THR A 99 -12.07 7.13 7.21
C THR A 99 -11.25 8.43 7.28
N ASP A 100 -10.02 8.44 6.77
CA ASP A 100 -9.19 9.64 6.73
C ASP A 100 -9.76 10.66 5.72
N PRO A 101 -10.01 11.92 6.12
CA PRO A 101 -10.45 12.97 5.20
C PRO A 101 -9.44 13.23 4.07
N ASN A 102 -8.16 12.93 4.23
CA ASN A 102 -7.14 13.06 3.19
C ASN A 102 -7.10 11.85 2.23
N GLY A 103 -7.78 10.76 2.57
CA GLY A 103 -7.85 9.55 1.75
C GLY A 103 -8.80 9.69 0.57
N GLU A 104 -8.64 10.69 -0.30
CA GLU A 104 -9.67 11.07 -1.30
C GLU A 104 -9.60 10.29 -2.63
N ASN A 105 -8.61 9.41 -2.81
CA ASN A 105 -8.47 8.65 -4.06
C ASN A 105 -9.58 7.57 -4.19
N SER A 106 -10.48 7.74 -5.17
CA SER A 106 -11.65 6.88 -5.38
C SER A 106 -11.31 5.43 -5.72
N PHE A 107 -10.24 5.19 -6.47
CA PHE A 107 -9.76 3.85 -6.80
C PHE A 107 -9.24 3.14 -5.55
N LEU A 108 -8.40 3.81 -4.75
CA LEU A 108 -7.87 3.25 -3.50
C LEU A 108 -8.99 3.00 -2.48
N ARG A 109 -9.99 3.90 -2.40
CA ARG A 109 -11.18 3.65 -1.57
C ARG A 109 -11.93 2.38 -1.99
N THR A 110 -12.14 2.21 -3.29
CA THR A 110 -12.80 1.02 -3.85
C THR A 110 -11.99 -0.24 -3.56
N MET A 111 -10.67 -0.19 -3.78
CA MET A 111 -9.75 -1.27 -3.45
C MET A 111 -9.79 -1.63 -1.97
N ASN A 112 -9.86 -0.64 -1.07
CA ASN A 112 -9.97 -0.89 0.36
C ASN A 112 -11.30 -1.54 0.76
N TYR A 113 -12.42 -1.21 0.11
CA TYR A 113 -13.68 -1.91 0.34
C TYR A 113 -13.58 -3.38 -0.09
N ASP A 114 -12.98 -3.63 -1.25
CA ASP A 114 -12.70 -4.96 -1.76
C ASP A 114 -11.84 -5.79 -0.79
N ILE A 115 -10.73 -5.20 -0.29
CA ILE A 115 -9.86 -5.80 0.73
C ILE A 115 -10.67 -6.16 1.97
N VAL A 116 -11.51 -5.22 2.45
CA VAL A 116 -12.32 -5.45 3.65
C VAL A 116 -13.28 -6.62 3.48
N GLN A 117 -13.95 -6.71 2.33
CA GLN A 117 -14.90 -7.80 2.06
C GLN A 117 -14.20 -9.16 1.94
N ASP A 118 -13.16 -9.24 1.11
CA ASP A 118 -12.50 -10.50 0.78
C ASP A 118 -11.73 -11.05 1.99
N GLN A 119 -10.93 -10.21 2.65
CA GLN A 119 -10.10 -10.67 3.77
C GLN A 119 -10.93 -10.97 5.03
N THR A 120 -12.09 -10.32 5.22
CA THR A 120 -13.04 -10.71 6.29
C THR A 120 -13.59 -12.11 6.04
N TYR A 121 -13.92 -12.45 4.79
CA TYR A 121 -14.40 -13.77 4.44
C TYR A 121 -13.29 -14.83 4.59
N GLU A 122 -12.07 -14.52 4.14
CA GLU A 122 -10.91 -15.40 4.28
C GLU A 122 -10.55 -15.68 5.74
N ILE A 123 -10.68 -14.69 6.64
CA ILE A 123 -10.55 -14.91 8.10
C ILE A 123 -11.51 -15.99 8.59
N GLY A 124 -12.80 -15.92 8.23
CA GLY A 124 -13.78 -16.92 8.68
C GLY A 124 -13.47 -18.34 8.17
N LEU A 125 -12.92 -18.46 6.96
CA LEU A 125 -12.45 -19.76 6.46
C LEU A 125 -11.23 -20.26 7.25
N LEU A 126 -10.27 -19.38 7.54
CA LEU A 126 -9.06 -19.71 8.30
C LEU A 126 -9.40 -20.11 9.75
N GLU A 127 -10.33 -19.42 10.39
CA GLU A 127 -10.88 -19.80 11.70
C GLU A 127 -11.46 -21.21 11.66
N SER A 128 -12.23 -21.52 10.61
CA SER A 128 -12.76 -22.87 10.45
C SER A 128 -11.68 -23.95 10.25
N VAL A 129 -10.51 -23.61 9.70
CA VAL A 129 -9.36 -24.53 9.63
C VAL A 129 -8.80 -24.78 11.04
N VAL A 130 -8.64 -23.72 11.83
CA VAL A 130 -8.19 -23.82 13.23
C VAL A 130 -9.15 -24.67 14.05
N ASP A 131 -10.46 -24.50 13.88
CA ASP A 131 -11.50 -25.26 14.61
C ASP A 131 -11.53 -26.76 14.27
N ARG A 132 -11.03 -27.14 13.09
CA ARG A 132 -10.96 -28.56 12.66
C ARG A 132 -9.72 -29.28 13.20
N TYR A 133 -8.79 -28.57 13.84
CA TYR A 133 -7.60 -29.17 14.41
C TYR A 133 -7.98 -30.07 15.61
N PRO A 134 -7.61 -31.37 15.62
CA PRO A 134 -8.00 -32.29 16.69
C PRO A 134 -7.27 -32.05 18.02
N GLY A 135 -6.17 -31.29 18.01
CA GLY A 135 -5.39 -30.96 19.20
C GLY A 135 -5.77 -29.62 19.84
N ASP A 136 -5.00 -29.22 20.85
CA ASP A 136 -5.16 -27.90 21.47
C ASP A 136 -4.54 -26.81 20.59
N ALA A 137 -5.37 -26.17 19.76
CA ALA A 137 -4.95 -25.06 18.93
C ALA A 137 -4.37 -23.90 19.76
N SER A 138 -4.83 -23.68 21.01
CA SER A 138 -4.36 -22.56 21.85
C SER A 138 -2.89 -22.71 22.28
N ALA A 139 -2.42 -23.95 22.42
CA ALA A 139 -1.03 -24.26 22.75
C ALA A 139 -0.05 -23.97 21.60
N ILE A 140 -0.54 -23.88 20.36
CA ILE A 140 0.29 -23.61 19.18
C ILE A 140 0.63 -22.12 19.12
N LYS A 141 1.88 -21.80 19.42
CA LYS A 141 2.42 -20.44 19.37
C LYS A 141 2.70 -20.02 17.93
N LEU A 142 2.32 -18.79 17.61
CA LEU A 142 2.67 -18.14 16.35
C LEU A 142 4.08 -17.57 16.45
N ASP A 143 4.93 -17.88 15.49
CA ASP A 143 6.23 -17.22 15.33
C ASP A 143 6.00 -15.85 14.66
N PRO A 144 6.47 -14.73 15.23
CA PRO A 144 6.33 -13.41 14.60
C PRO A 144 6.88 -13.34 13.19
N SER A 145 7.91 -14.13 12.85
CA SER A 145 8.44 -14.24 11.50
C SER A 145 7.44 -14.84 10.51
N MET A 146 6.34 -15.46 10.95
CA MET A 146 5.32 -15.96 10.01
C MET A 146 4.39 -14.85 9.53
N VAL A 147 4.37 -13.71 10.22
CA VAL A 147 3.56 -12.53 9.87
C VAL A 147 4.47 -11.50 9.19
N HIS A 148 4.82 -11.74 7.94
CA HIS A 148 5.58 -10.78 7.13
C HIS A 148 4.65 -9.68 6.59
N GLY A 149 5.12 -8.42 6.53
CA GLY A 149 4.44 -7.33 5.82
C GLY A 149 3.77 -6.24 6.67
N MET A 150 3.60 -6.46 7.98
CA MET A 150 2.98 -5.46 8.89
C MET A 150 3.95 -4.53 9.61
N SER A 151 5.26 -4.71 9.42
CA SER A 151 6.30 -4.00 10.19
C SER A 151 6.43 -2.50 9.88
N MET A 152 5.55 -1.91 9.05
CA MET A 152 5.59 -0.49 8.68
C MET A 152 4.59 0.40 9.44
N HIS A 153 3.99 -0.05 10.54
CA HIS A 153 3.05 0.78 11.34
C HIS A 153 3.32 0.85 12.85
N GLY A 154 4.52 0.44 13.30
CA GLY A 154 4.91 0.55 14.72
C GLY A 154 5.90 1.69 15.05
N ALA A 155 6.44 2.38 14.05
CA ALA A 155 7.60 3.27 14.23
C ALA A 155 7.45 4.68 13.59
N HIS A 156 6.23 5.20 13.48
CA HIS A 156 6.02 6.64 13.27
C HIS A 156 5.46 7.30 14.54
N GLY A 157 6.04 6.94 15.69
CA GLY A 157 5.94 7.73 16.90
C GLY A 157 6.78 8.99 16.75
N THR A 158 6.13 10.15 16.76
CA THR A 158 6.71 11.47 17.04
C THR A 158 7.88 11.90 16.14
N MET A 159 7.61 12.32 14.89
CA MET A 159 8.36 13.46 14.37
C MET A 159 7.64 14.72 14.83
N ASP A 160 8.10 15.23 15.97
CA ASP A 160 7.87 16.60 16.39
C ASP A 160 8.40 17.52 15.28
N HIS A 161 7.50 18.13 14.50
CA HIS A 161 7.85 19.25 13.64
C HIS A 161 8.05 20.48 14.53
N GLY A 162 9.15 20.48 15.27
CA GLY A 162 9.65 21.63 16.00
C GLY A 162 9.84 22.80 15.02
N ALA A 163 8.95 23.78 15.16
CA ALA A 163 8.99 25.15 14.66
C ALA A 163 10.17 25.50 13.72
N MET A 164 9.92 25.46 12.40
CA MET A 164 10.75 26.25 11.47
C MET A 164 10.35 27.72 11.61
N GLY A 165 11.13 28.46 12.39
CA GLY A 165 11.09 29.92 12.42
C GLY A 165 11.45 30.48 11.05
N HIS A 166 10.50 31.16 10.41
CA HIS A 166 10.77 32.11 9.35
C HIS A 166 11.57 33.26 9.96
N ASP A 167 12.90 33.29 9.79
CA ASP A 167 13.71 34.51 9.82
C ASP A 167 15.17 34.18 9.52
N GLN A 168 15.54 34.25 8.23
CA GLN A 168 16.81 34.76 7.68
C GLN A 168 16.98 34.26 6.24
N MET A 169 16.31 34.92 5.29
CA MET A 169 16.72 34.93 3.89
C MET A 169 17.32 36.31 3.62
N ASP A 170 18.64 36.42 3.81
CA ASP A 170 19.40 37.61 3.41
C ASP A 170 19.64 37.54 1.90
N HIS A 171 18.97 38.42 1.15
CA HIS A 171 19.20 38.62 -0.28
C HIS A 171 20.29 39.68 -0.46
N GLY A 172 21.52 39.24 -0.74
CA GLY A 172 22.63 40.13 -1.12
C GLY A 172 22.37 40.86 -2.46
N PRO A 173 22.79 42.12 -2.61
CA PRO A 173 22.42 42.93 -3.78
C PRO A 173 23.28 42.61 -5.01
N THR A 174 22.58 42.45 -6.14
CA THR A 174 23.10 42.51 -7.51
C THR A 174 23.94 43.77 -7.75
N GLY A 175 25.23 43.59 -8.02
CA GLY A 175 26.15 44.64 -8.47
C GLY A 175 26.51 44.47 -9.94
N HIS A 176 25.90 45.29 -10.81
CA HIS A 176 26.35 45.53 -12.18
C HIS A 176 27.80 46.04 -12.21
N ARG A 177 28.64 45.53 -13.12
CA ARG A 177 29.72 46.34 -13.70
C ARG A 177 30.06 45.91 -15.13
N GLN A 178 29.93 46.89 -16.00
CA GLN A 178 30.20 46.94 -17.44
C GLN A 178 31.70 47.16 -17.72
N MET A 179 32.08 47.05 -19.01
CA MET A 179 33.34 47.46 -19.69
C MET A 179 34.29 46.27 -20.01
N GLY A 180 34.87 46.10 -21.20
CA GLY A 180 34.97 46.99 -22.36
C GLY A 180 35.64 46.30 -23.57
N HIS A 181 35.61 47.01 -24.68
CA HIS A 181 36.01 46.64 -26.05
C HIS A 181 37.53 46.74 -26.32
N LYS A 182 37.96 46.12 -27.45
CA LYS A 182 39.22 46.25 -28.25
C LYS A 182 40.42 45.40 -27.78
N GLY A 183 41.23 44.75 -28.63
CA GLY A 183 41.27 44.65 -30.10
C GLY A 183 42.50 43.85 -30.59
N MET A 184 42.40 43.34 -31.84
CA MET A 184 43.42 43.05 -32.88
C MET A 184 44.85 42.59 -32.55
N GLY A 185 45.33 41.58 -33.30
CA GLY A 185 46.76 41.47 -33.66
C GLY A 185 47.19 40.15 -34.30
N HIS A 186 47.25 40.16 -35.64
CA HIS A 186 48.04 39.35 -36.61
C HIS A 186 47.89 37.82 -36.69
#